data_AF-A0A101XX51-F1
#
_entry.id   AF-A0A101XX51-F1
#
_cell.length_a   1.000
_cell.length_b   1.000
_cell.length_c   1.000
_cell.angle_alpha   90.00
_cell.angle_beta   90.00
_cell.angle_gamma   90.00
#
_symmetry.space_group_name_H-M   'P 1'
#
loop_
_entity.id
_entity.type
_entity.pdbx_description
1 polymer ?
#
loop_
_entity_poly.entity_id
_entity_poly.type
_entity_poly.pdbx_seq_one_letter_code
_entity_poly.pdbx_strand_id
1 'polypeptide(L)' 'MERSFNPFIYGNERNVYGAMLTLPNSGGTVEEITKVYSGFKTDKVSLALEGLVAKGIVVSQESVYMVAESPNR' A
#
# COMPACT_ATOMS: atom_id res chain seq x y z
N MET A 1 18.33 -3.77 -7.78
CA MET A 1 17.12 -3.10 -7.25
C MET A 1 16.84 -3.74 -5.90
N GLU A 2 17.27 -3.12 -4.81
CA GLU A 2 16.98 -3.63 -3.46
C GLU A 2 15.46 -3.57 -3.25
N ARG A 3 14.82 -4.74 -3.13
CA ARG A 3 13.46 -4.83 -2.64
C ARG A 3 13.54 -4.46 -1.16
N SER A 4 13.16 -3.23 -0.80
CA SER A 4 13.10 -2.75 0.57
C SER A 4 12.23 -3.70 1.39
N PHE A 5 12.86 -4.68 2.04
CA PHE A 5 12.18 -5.65 2.87
C PHE A 5 11.79 -4.92 4.15
N ASN A 6 10.56 -4.41 4.22
CA ASN A 6 10.04 -3.85 5.45
C ASN A 6 9.59 -5.03 6.34
N PRO A 7 10.26 -5.31 7.48
CA PRO A 7 9.92 -6.44 8.33
C PRO A 7 8.55 -6.29 9.02
N PHE A 8 7.93 -5.09 8.94
CA PHE A 8 6.66 -4.77 9.59
C PHE A 8 5.42 -4.95 8.68
N ILE A 9 5.61 -5.38 7.42
CA ILE A 9 4.51 -5.68 6.48
C ILE A 9 4.41 -7.19 6.21
N TYR A 10 3.22 -7.76 6.39
CA TYR A 10 2.99 -9.19 6.22
C TYR A 10 1.59 -9.47 5.65
N GLY A 11 1.40 -10.69 5.13
CA GLY A 11 0.12 -11.11 4.55
C GLY A 11 -0.39 -10.16 3.47
N ASN A 12 -1.65 -9.73 3.59
CA ASN A 12 -2.30 -8.85 2.63
C ASN A 12 -1.66 -7.46 2.55
N GLU A 13 -1.13 -6.92 3.67
CA GLU A 13 -0.46 -5.62 3.68
C GLU A 13 0.78 -5.64 2.78
N ARG A 14 1.56 -6.72 2.81
CA ARG A 14 2.73 -6.87 1.94
C ARG A 14 2.34 -6.88 0.46
N ASN A 15 1.25 -7.57 0.14
CA ASN A 15 0.74 -7.69 -1.23
C ASN A 15 0.18 -6.35 -1.73
N VAL A 16 -0.58 -5.64 -0.90
CA VAL A 16 -1.12 -4.30 -1.18
C VAL A 16 -0.01 -3.27 -1.30
N TYR A 17 0.96 -3.26 -0.38
CA TYR A 17 2.13 -2.40 -0.46
C TYR A 17 2.92 -2.64 -1.74
N GLY A 18 3.14 -3.91 -2.11
CA GLY A 18 3.77 -4.28 -3.38
C GLY A 18 2.99 -3.78 -4.60
N ALA A 19 1.67 -3.88 -4.59
CA ALA A 19 0.81 -3.35 -5.65
C ALA A 19 0.92 -1.82 -5.76
N MET A 20 0.90 -1.11 -4.64
CA MET A 20 1.08 0.35 -4.62
C MET A 20 2.40 0.77 -5.27
N LEU A 21 3.50 0.07 -5.00
CA LEU A 21 4.82 0.36 -5.61
C LEU A 21 4.87 0.17 -7.13
N THR A 22 3.91 -0.54 -7.72
CA THR A 22 3.82 -0.68 -9.20
C THR A 22 3.01 0.44 -9.86
N LEU A 23 2.28 1.24 -9.08
CA LEU A 23 1.51 2.37 -9.57
C LEU A 23 2.40 3.61 -9.76
N PRO A 24 2.06 4.54 -10.68
CA PRO A 24 2.92 5.67 -11.06
C PRO A 24 3.38 6.57 -9.91
N ASN A 25 2.61 6.65 -8.81
CA ASN A 25 2.91 7.50 -7.65
C ASN A 25 3.19 6.68 -6.38
N SER A 26 3.58 5.41 -6.51
CA SER A 26 3.71 4.49 -5.36
C SER A 26 2.44 4.49 -4.49
N GLY A 27 1.27 4.57 -5.13
CA GLY A 27 0.00 4.86 -4.47
C GLY A 27 -1.16 5.04 -5.46
N GLY A 28 -2.37 5.07 -4.92
CA GLY A 28 -3.62 5.22 -5.66
C GLY A 28 -4.84 5.02 -4.77
N THR A 29 -6.02 5.04 -5.38
CA THR A 29 -7.29 4.68 -4.72
C THR A 29 -7.37 3.18 -4.45
N VAL A 30 -8.29 2.77 -3.56
CA VAL A 30 -8.56 1.36 -3.27
C VAL A 30 -8.88 0.60 -4.57
N GLU A 31 -9.65 1.20 -5.48
CA GLU A 31 -10.03 0.59 -6.75
C GLU A 31 -8.83 0.37 -7.68
N GLU A 32 -7.95 1.37 -7.80
CA GLU A 32 -6.74 1.25 -8.61
C GLU A 32 -5.79 0.19 -8.06
N ILE A 33 -5.59 0.14 -6.75
CA ILE A 33 -4.76 -0.86 -6.09
C ILE A 33 -5.36 -2.27 -6.26
N THR A 34 -6.69 -2.39 -6.16
CA THR A 34 -7.39 -3.66 -6.39
C THR A 34 -7.23 -4.14 -7.84
N LYS A 35 -7.20 -3.22 -8.82
CA LYS A 35 -7.01 -3.58 -10.24
C LYS A 35 -5.62 -4.13 -10.57
N VAL A 36 -4.60 -3.83 -9.76
CA VAL A 36 -3.23 -4.37 -9.95
C VAL A 36 -3.22 -5.89 -9.80
N TYR A 37 -4.07 -6.45 -8.94
CA TYR A 37 -4.21 -7.89 -8.75
C TYR A 37 -5.69 -8.28 -8.74
N SER A 38 -6.15 -8.90 -9.82
CA SER A 38 -7.54 -9.36 -10.00
C SER A 38 -8.04 -10.35 -8.92
N GLY A 39 -7.15 -10.90 -8.10
CA GLY A 39 -7.47 -11.73 -6.94
C GLY A 39 -7.71 -10.97 -5.63
N PHE A 40 -7.46 -9.65 -5.57
CA PHE A 40 -7.77 -8.86 -4.39
C PHE A 40 -9.24 -8.51 -4.34
N LYS A 41 -9.82 -8.71 -3.16
CA LYS A 41 -11.15 -8.18 -2.85
C LYS A 41 -10.99 -6.80 -2.21
N THR A 42 -11.87 -5.87 -2.58
CA THR A 42 -11.83 -4.48 -2.12
C THR A 42 -11.80 -4.36 -0.60
N ASP A 43 -12.56 -5.19 0.12
CA ASP A 43 -12.58 -5.24 1.60
C ASP A 43 -11.21 -5.59 2.19
N LYS A 44 -10.48 -6.51 1.55
CA LYS A 44 -9.13 -6.91 1.98
C LYS A 44 -8.10 -5.83 1.69
N VAL A 45 -8.28 -5.08 0.60
CA VAL A 45 -7.41 -3.95 0.27
C VAL A 45 -7.62 -2.81 1.25
N SER A 46 -8.87 -2.44 1.55
CA SER A 46 -9.19 -1.42 2.55
C SER A 46 -8.60 -1.74 3.92
N LEU A 47 -8.81 -2.96 4.42
CA LEU A 47 -8.29 -3.37 5.74
C LEU A 47 -6.75 -3.39 5.79
N ALA A 48 -6.11 -3.80 4.69
CA ALA A 48 -4.65 -3.76 4.58
C ALA A 48 -4.11 -2.32 4.54
N LEU A 49 -4.80 -1.41 3.85
CA LEU A 49 -4.44 0.01 3.81
C LEU A 49 -4.59 0.66 5.19
N GLU A 50 -5.65 0.37 5.93
CA GLU A 50 -5.82 0.83 7.32
C GLU A 50 -4.67 0.38 8.21
N GLY A 51 -4.25 -0.89 8.10
CA GLY A 51 -3.09 -1.42 8.82
C GLY A 51 -1.78 -0.71 8.45
N LEU A 52 -1.55 -0.46 7.16
CA LEU A 52 -0.37 0.27 6.66
C LEU A 52 -0.36 1.73 7.10
N VAL A 53 -1.53 2.38 7.17
CA VAL A 53 -1.69 3.75 7.68
C VAL A 53 -1.43 3.81 9.18
N ALA A 54 -1.99 2.87 9.96
CA ALA A 54 -1.73 2.78 11.39
C ALA A 54 -0.24 2.55 11.72
N LYS A 55 0.50 1.92 10.80
CA LYS A 55 1.96 1.72 10.90
C LYS A 55 2.79 2.91 10.39
N GLY A 56 2.16 3.96 9.84
CA GLY A 56 2.83 5.11 9.25
C GLY A 56 3.60 4.80 7.96
N ILE A 57 3.32 3.67 7.32
CA ILE A 57 3.96 3.23 6.07
C ILE A 57 3.24 3.82 4.85
N VAL A 58 1.94 4.07 4.99
CA VAL A 58 1.09 4.68 3.98
C VAL A 58 0.41 5.90 4.60
N VAL A 59 0.22 6.93 3.80
CA VAL A 59 -0.58 8.10 4.14
C VAL A 59 -1.87 8.10 3.30
N SER A 60 -2.95 8.61 3.88
CA SER A 60 -4.23 8.78 3.19
C SER A 60 -4.53 10.27 3.05
N GLN A 61 -4.79 10.71 1.83
CA GLN A 61 -5.19 12.08 1.50
C GLN A 61 -6.35 12.01 0.50
N GLU A 62 -7.50 12.59 0.85
CA GLU A 62 -8.68 12.66 -0.04
C GLU A 62 -9.07 11.30 -0.68
N SER A 63 -9.03 10.21 0.10
CA SER A 63 -9.29 8.82 -0.35
C SER A 63 -8.24 8.21 -1.30
N VAL A 64 -7.10 8.88 -1.49
CA VAL A 64 -5.92 8.35 -2.16
C VAL A 64 -4.92 7.89 -1.11
N TYR A 65 -4.33 6.71 -1.32
CA TYR A 65 -3.34 6.13 -0.44
C TYR A 65 -1.97 6.19 -1.12
N MET A 66 -0.96 6.70 -0.43
CA MET A 66 0.40 6.83 -0.96
C MET A 66 1.39 6.24 0.02
N VAL A 67 2.41 5.54 -0.47
CA VAL A 67 3.52 5.12 0.39
C VAL A 67 4.15 6.38 1.00
N ALA A 68 4.29 6.38 2.32
CA ALA A 68 4.92 7.49 3.03
C ALA A 68 6.36 7.62 2.53
N GLU A 69 6.73 8.80 2.03
CA GLU A 69 8.14 9.15 1.88
C GLU A 69 8.74 9.07 3.27
N SER A 70 9.68 8.14 3.48
CA SER A 70 10.30 7.93 4.80
C SER A 70 10.79 9.27 5.33
N PRO A 71 10.39 9.73 6.53
CA PRO A 71 10.84 11.01 7.08
C PRO A 71 12.28 10.93 7.62
N ASN A 72 13.17 10.19 6.96
CA ASN A 72 14.60 10.17 7.30
C ASN A 72 15.43 9.61 6.15
N ARG A 73 16.11 10.53 5.47
CA ARG A 73 17.54 10.38 5.27
C ARG A 73 18.25 11.66 5.71
#